data_AF-A0A920GUP3-F1
#
_entry.id   AF-A0A920GUP3-F1
#
_cell.length_a   1.000
_cell.length_b   1.000
_cell.length_c   1.000
_cell.angle_alpha   90.00
_cell.angle_beta   90.00
_cell.angle_gamma   90.00
#
_symmetry.space_group_name_H-M   'P 1'
#
loop_
_entity.id
_entity.type
_entity.pdbx_description
1 polymer ?
#
loop_
_entity_poly.entity_id
_entity_poly.type
_entity_poly.pdbx_seq_one_letter_code
_entity_poly.pdbx_strand_id
1 'polypeptide(L)'
;MVLGESAQFIILMEDNLALELGANIYGSVPSVASHSDGYKSSISGPGVGNYITVAKCVADAEKILGTKQLRNQTFVHAHGTGTPANRTTESHILNEVAKTYGINSWPVTGIKSFLGHSMAPASGDQLVTALGTWNKGIIPRIRSTDNIAEDVYDDNLNILLEDKIEDKNHFSAAFLNAKGFGGNNASALILSPEISKELLKQKHSKNKMKIYESNAQEAKVKAERHNKYCLKGNYNVVYKFNENVLQGETDVKLSKGEISLKGYKNSINLKKK
;
A
#
# COMPACT_ATOMS: atom_id res chain seq x y z
N MET A 1 13.49 2.43 -18.44
CA MET A 1 13.53 2.81 -17.00
C MET A 1 14.25 4.14 -16.86
N VAL A 2 13.67 5.07 -16.12
CA VAL A 2 14.29 6.35 -15.73
C VAL A 2 14.51 6.30 -14.22
N LEU A 3 15.68 6.70 -13.72
CA LEU A 3 15.97 6.74 -12.28
C LEU A 3 15.20 7.91 -11.62
N GLY A 4 14.68 7.68 -10.42
CA GLY A 4 14.08 8.72 -9.59
C GLY A 4 14.63 8.68 -8.16
N GLU A 5 14.24 9.66 -7.35
CA GLU A 5 14.53 9.72 -5.92
C GLU A 5 13.22 9.93 -5.14
N SER A 6 13.09 9.28 -3.98
CA SER A 6 11.89 9.39 -3.14
C SER A 6 12.20 8.95 -1.71
N ALA A 7 11.34 9.34 -0.77
CA ALA A 7 11.26 8.78 0.58
C ALA A 7 9.78 8.76 1.00
N GLN A 8 9.26 7.58 1.31
CA GLN A 8 7.86 7.39 1.69
C GLN A 8 7.78 6.65 3.02
N PHE A 9 6.94 7.12 3.93
CA PHE A 9 6.72 6.52 5.23
C PHE A 9 5.23 6.36 5.49
N ILE A 10 4.86 5.20 6.02
CA ILE A 10 3.48 4.85 6.35
C ILE A 10 3.45 4.36 7.79
N ILE A 11 2.46 4.81 8.56
CA ILE A 11 2.24 4.37 9.93
C ILE A 11 1.12 3.32 9.90
N LEU A 12 1.47 2.08 10.25
CA LEU A 12 0.50 1.01 10.45
C LEU A 12 0.20 0.88 11.95
N MET A 13 -1.08 0.71 12.27
CA MET A 13 -1.54 0.46 13.62
C MET A 13 -2.39 -0.80 13.63
N GLU A 14 -2.29 -1.57 14.70
CA GLU A 14 -3.30 -2.58 15.02
C GLU A 14 -4.64 -1.87 15.28
N ASP A 15 -5.74 -2.54 14.94
CA ASP A 15 -7.04 -1.89 14.86
C ASP A 15 -7.57 -1.44 16.22
N ASN A 16 -7.34 -2.18 17.30
CA ASN A 16 -7.71 -1.71 18.64
C ASN A 16 -6.98 -0.43 19.01
N LEU A 17 -5.66 -0.35 18.74
CA LEU A 17 -4.86 0.84 19.02
C LEU A 17 -5.29 2.03 18.15
N ALA A 18 -5.55 1.80 16.86
CA ALA A 18 -6.03 2.83 15.94
C ALA A 18 -7.36 3.43 16.42
N LEU A 19 -8.29 2.58 16.87
CA LEU A 19 -9.58 3.01 17.39
C LEU A 19 -9.45 3.74 18.73
N GLU A 20 -8.60 3.26 19.64
CA GLU A 20 -8.34 3.88 20.94
C GLU A 20 -7.80 5.31 20.79
N LEU A 21 -6.81 5.48 19.91
CA LEU A 21 -6.17 6.77 19.67
C LEU A 21 -6.96 7.70 18.75
N GLY A 22 -8.06 7.24 18.14
CA GLY A 22 -8.78 8.01 17.13
C GLY A 22 -7.95 8.26 15.87
N ALA A 23 -7.13 7.29 15.44
CA ALA A 23 -6.28 7.46 14.27
C ALA A 23 -7.11 7.59 12.97
N ASN A 24 -6.69 8.48 12.08
CA ASN A 24 -7.30 8.59 10.75
C ASN A 24 -7.01 7.34 9.93
N ILE A 25 -8.06 6.71 9.39
CA ILE A 25 -7.95 5.52 8.56
C ILE A 25 -7.91 5.95 7.09
N TYR A 26 -6.75 5.80 6.47
CA TYR A 26 -6.56 6.02 5.03
C TYR A 26 -6.77 4.75 4.20
N GLY A 27 -6.84 3.59 4.84
CA GLY A 27 -7.01 2.29 4.21
C GLY A 27 -6.46 1.20 5.11
N SER A 28 -6.44 -0.04 4.64
CA SER A 28 -5.84 -1.17 5.34
C SER A 28 -5.09 -2.07 4.36
N VAL A 29 -4.11 -2.81 4.88
CA VAL A 29 -3.24 -3.72 4.11
C VAL A 29 -3.49 -5.15 4.56
N PRO A 30 -4.54 -5.82 4.05
CA PRO A 30 -4.88 -7.18 4.45
C PRO A 30 -3.84 -8.23 4.02
N SER A 31 -3.10 -8.00 2.93
CA SER A 31 -2.19 -9.01 2.39
C SER A 31 -1.01 -8.38 1.63
N VAL A 32 0.18 -8.92 1.87
CA VAL A 32 1.39 -8.70 1.07
C VAL A 32 1.99 -10.07 0.77
N ALA A 33 2.08 -10.43 -0.51
CA ALA A 33 2.68 -11.68 -0.95
C ALA A 33 4.06 -11.39 -1.55
N SER A 34 5.09 -12.12 -1.11
CA SER A 34 6.45 -12.06 -1.65
C SER A 34 6.93 -13.45 -2.05
N HIS A 35 7.36 -13.63 -3.30
CA HIS A 35 7.80 -14.92 -3.84
C HIS A 35 8.99 -14.75 -4.79
N SER A 36 9.93 -15.69 -4.71
CA SER A 36 11.05 -15.77 -5.63
C SER A 36 10.71 -16.48 -6.93
N ASP A 37 11.60 -16.36 -7.92
CA ASP A 37 11.40 -16.96 -9.25
C ASP A 37 11.86 -18.42 -9.37
N GLY A 38 12.51 -18.99 -8.34
CA GLY A 38 13.18 -20.28 -8.43
C GLY A 38 14.52 -20.21 -9.17
N TYR A 39 14.87 -21.26 -9.94
CA TYR A 39 16.11 -21.30 -10.73
C TYR A 39 16.06 -20.30 -11.89
N LYS A 40 17.17 -19.57 -12.11
CA LYS A 40 17.26 -18.51 -13.12
C LYS A 40 18.56 -18.61 -13.92
N SER A 41 18.48 -18.35 -15.23
CA SER A 41 19.67 -18.18 -16.07
C SER A 41 20.36 -16.85 -15.80
N SER A 42 19.62 -15.73 -15.85
CA SER A 42 20.12 -14.39 -15.52
C SER A 42 19.47 -13.89 -14.23
N ILE A 43 20.27 -13.30 -13.34
CA ILE A 43 19.81 -12.74 -12.07
C ILE A 43 18.81 -11.59 -12.23
N SER A 44 18.90 -10.83 -13.33
CA SER A 44 18.05 -9.66 -13.60
C SER A 44 16.87 -9.94 -14.53
N GLY A 45 16.82 -11.14 -15.14
CA GLY A 45 15.71 -11.53 -16.01
C GLY A 45 14.39 -11.66 -15.24
N PRO A 46 13.22 -11.46 -15.88
CA PRO A 46 11.92 -11.73 -15.24
C PRO A 46 11.76 -13.22 -14.90
N GLY A 47 10.77 -13.56 -14.08
CA GLY A 47 10.48 -14.94 -13.73
C GLY A 47 9.06 -15.14 -13.20
N VAL A 48 8.79 -16.34 -12.70
CA VAL A 48 7.43 -16.83 -12.42
C VAL A 48 6.86 -16.35 -11.08
N GLY A 49 7.69 -15.81 -10.17
CA GLY A 49 7.26 -15.50 -8.81
C GLY A 49 6.13 -14.47 -8.77
N ASN A 50 6.09 -13.54 -9.73
CA ASN A 50 5.06 -12.51 -9.76
C ASN A 50 3.66 -13.01 -10.14
N TYR A 51 3.53 -14.14 -10.86
CA TYR A 51 2.22 -14.79 -11.03
C TYR A 51 1.64 -15.18 -9.68
N ILE A 52 2.48 -15.73 -8.79
CA ILE A 52 2.07 -16.21 -7.46
C ILE A 52 1.66 -15.02 -6.59
N THR A 53 2.44 -13.94 -6.59
CA THR A 53 2.15 -12.78 -5.72
C THR A 53 0.85 -12.09 -6.13
N VAL A 54 0.64 -11.85 -7.43
CA VAL A 54 -0.59 -11.22 -7.94
C VAL A 54 -1.79 -12.13 -7.68
N ALA A 55 -1.70 -13.42 -8.03
CA ALA A 55 -2.81 -14.36 -7.84
C ALA A 55 -3.20 -14.53 -6.36
N LYS A 56 -2.23 -14.56 -5.44
CA LYS A 56 -2.50 -14.63 -3.99
C LYS A 56 -3.25 -13.40 -3.49
N CYS A 57 -2.80 -12.20 -3.86
CA CYS A 57 -3.48 -10.97 -3.45
C CYS A 57 -4.90 -10.89 -4.03
N VAL A 58 -5.10 -11.29 -5.29
CA VAL A 58 -6.44 -11.31 -5.93
C VAL A 58 -7.35 -12.34 -5.27
N ALA A 59 -6.85 -13.53 -4.92
CA ALA A 59 -7.59 -14.52 -4.16
C ALA A 59 -8.02 -14.00 -2.77
N ASP A 60 -7.12 -13.30 -2.07
CA ASP A 60 -7.43 -12.70 -0.77
C ASP A 60 -8.46 -11.56 -0.91
N ALA A 61 -8.38 -10.77 -1.98
CA ALA A 61 -9.37 -9.75 -2.28
C ALA A 61 -10.74 -10.35 -2.58
N GLU A 62 -10.83 -11.45 -3.32
CA GLU A 62 -12.09 -12.15 -3.59
C GLU A 62 -12.77 -12.61 -2.31
N LYS A 63 -12.00 -13.16 -1.36
CA LYS A 63 -12.53 -13.59 -0.05
C LYS A 63 -13.12 -12.44 0.76
N ILE A 64 -12.51 -11.25 0.66
CA ILE A 64 -12.90 -10.07 1.45
C ILE A 64 -14.07 -9.31 0.79
N LEU A 65 -13.99 -9.10 -0.53
CA LEU A 65 -14.90 -8.24 -1.29
C LEU A 65 -16.03 -9.02 -2.01
N GLY A 66 -15.84 -10.32 -2.19
CA GLY A 66 -16.65 -11.11 -3.10
C GLY A 66 -16.36 -10.81 -4.58
N THR A 67 -16.77 -11.74 -5.44
CA THR A 67 -16.46 -11.72 -6.87
C THR A 67 -16.99 -10.48 -7.60
N LYS A 68 -18.17 -9.95 -7.22
CA LYS A 68 -18.76 -8.79 -7.90
C LYS A 68 -17.93 -7.52 -7.68
N GLN A 69 -17.54 -7.22 -6.44
CA GLN A 69 -16.74 -6.02 -6.15
C GLN A 69 -15.31 -6.19 -6.67
N LEU A 70 -14.72 -7.38 -6.55
CA LEU A 70 -13.41 -7.68 -7.13
C LEU A 70 -13.35 -7.28 -8.62
N ARG A 71 -14.32 -7.73 -9.41
CA ARG A 71 -14.36 -7.54 -10.86
C ARG A 71 -14.62 -6.11 -11.31
N ASN A 72 -15.38 -5.34 -10.53
CA ASN A 72 -15.91 -4.05 -10.98
C ASN A 72 -15.39 -2.85 -10.20
N GLN A 73 -14.74 -3.06 -9.06
CA GLN A 73 -14.37 -1.99 -8.12
C GLN A 73 -12.92 -2.11 -7.64
N THR A 74 -12.04 -2.68 -8.47
CA THR A 74 -10.61 -2.76 -8.16
C THR A 74 -9.76 -2.26 -9.32
N PHE A 75 -8.52 -1.88 -9.02
CA PHE A 75 -7.55 -1.42 -10.01
C PHE A 75 -6.13 -1.83 -9.62
N VAL A 76 -5.20 -1.75 -10.58
CA VAL A 76 -3.80 -2.14 -10.41
C VAL A 76 -2.88 -0.93 -10.55
N HIS A 77 -2.00 -0.76 -9.57
CA HIS A 77 -0.75 -0.02 -9.75
C HIS A 77 0.32 -0.99 -10.23
N ALA A 78 0.58 -0.97 -11.54
CA ALA A 78 1.62 -1.78 -12.14
C ALA A 78 3.01 -1.35 -11.67
N HIS A 79 3.95 -2.30 -11.67
CA HIS A 79 5.37 -2.05 -11.49
C HIS A 79 5.89 -1.10 -12.56
N GLY A 80 5.53 -1.32 -13.83
CA GLY A 80 5.57 -0.32 -14.90
C GLY A 80 6.91 0.40 -15.05
N THR A 81 8.01 -0.32 -15.28
CA THR A 81 9.38 0.28 -15.30
C THR A 81 9.77 0.94 -16.61
N GLY A 82 8.89 0.96 -17.61
CA GLY A 82 9.20 1.49 -18.94
C GLY A 82 10.34 0.73 -19.61
N THR A 83 10.36 -0.60 -19.51
CA THR A 83 11.27 -1.48 -20.25
C THR A 83 10.47 -2.45 -21.12
N PRO A 84 10.98 -2.86 -22.31
CA PRO A 84 10.29 -3.83 -23.17
C PRO A 84 10.00 -5.15 -22.45
N ALA A 85 10.98 -5.71 -21.74
CA ALA A 85 10.78 -6.95 -20.99
C ALA A 85 9.67 -6.83 -19.92
N ASN A 86 9.58 -5.68 -19.23
CA ASN A 86 8.55 -5.50 -18.21
C ASN A 86 7.14 -5.37 -18.82
N ARG A 87 6.96 -4.56 -19.88
CA ARG A 87 5.62 -4.33 -20.43
C ARG A 87 4.99 -5.62 -20.94
N THR A 88 5.75 -6.49 -21.59
CA THR A 88 5.27 -7.80 -22.06
C THR A 88 5.00 -8.76 -20.89
N THR A 89 5.96 -8.93 -19.98
CA THR A 89 5.79 -9.93 -18.90
C THR A 89 4.78 -9.54 -17.84
N GLU A 90 4.74 -8.27 -17.43
CA GLU A 90 3.79 -7.79 -16.43
C GLU A 90 2.36 -7.78 -16.97
N SER A 91 2.16 -7.29 -18.20
CA SER A 91 0.83 -7.28 -18.81
C SER A 91 0.29 -8.70 -18.98
N HIS A 92 1.12 -9.65 -19.41
CA HIS A 92 0.72 -11.05 -19.48
C HIS A 92 0.26 -11.61 -18.12
N ILE A 93 1.02 -11.37 -17.05
CA ILE A 93 0.64 -11.78 -15.68
C ILE A 93 -0.72 -11.19 -15.29
N LEU A 94 -0.87 -9.87 -15.45
CA LEU A 94 -2.09 -9.17 -15.06
C LEU A 94 -3.29 -9.63 -15.91
N ASN A 95 -3.09 -9.85 -17.21
CA ASN A 95 -4.11 -10.31 -18.14
C ASN A 95 -4.59 -11.73 -17.79
N GLU A 96 -3.68 -12.67 -17.56
CA GLU A 96 -4.06 -14.04 -17.22
C GLU A 96 -4.73 -14.14 -15.84
N VAL A 97 -4.30 -13.33 -14.86
CA VAL A 97 -5.01 -13.24 -13.57
C VAL A 97 -6.38 -12.61 -13.76
N ALA A 98 -6.49 -11.50 -14.48
CA ALA A 98 -7.78 -10.86 -14.78
C ALA A 98 -8.76 -11.84 -15.43
N LYS A 99 -8.32 -12.54 -16.48
CA LYS A 99 -9.06 -13.60 -17.17
C LYS A 99 -9.50 -14.71 -16.21
N THR A 100 -8.60 -15.22 -15.38
CA THR A 100 -8.88 -16.30 -14.41
C THR A 100 -9.97 -15.91 -13.43
N TYR A 101 -10.00 -14.64 -12.99
CA TYR A 101 -11.01 -14.14 -12.05
C TYR A 101 -12.22 -13.49 -12.74
N GLY A 102 -12.30 -13.53 -14.07
CA GLY A 102 -13.41 -12.97 -14.85
C GLY A 102 -13.50 -11.44 -14.80
N ILE A 103 -12.35 -10.76 -14.74
CA ILE A 103 -12.21 -9.30 -14.84
C ILE A 103 -11.93 -8.97 -16.31
N ASN A 104 -12.83 -8.25 -16.97
CA ASN A 104 -12.74 -8.03 -18.43
C ASN A 104 -12.07 -6.71 -18.83
N SER A 105 -11.91 -5.76 -17.90
CA SER A 105 -11.36 -4.42 -18.20
C SER A 105 -10.71 -3.84 -16.95
N TRP A 106 -9.68 -4.51 -16.45
CA TRP A 106 -9.05 -4.14 -15.19
C TRP A 106 -8.24 -2.84 -15.34
N PRO A 107 -8.58 -1.73 -14.63
CA PRO A 107 -7.83 -0.49 -14.79
C PRO A 107 -6.39 -0.63 -14.30
N VAL A 108 -5.42 -0.26 -15.14
CA VAL A 108 -3.98 -0.33 -14.83
C VAL A 108 -3.34 1.04 -14.98
N THR A 109 -2.65 1.49 -13.92
CA THR A 109 -1.85 2.73 -13.90
C THR A 109 -0.40 2.44 -13.48
N GLY A 110 0.51 3.37 -13.74
CA GLY A 110 1.94 3.23 -13.43
C GLY A 110 2.58 4.56 -13.04
N ILE A 111 2.75 4.83 -11.74
CA ILE A 111 3.26 6.10 -11.20
C ILE A 111 4.68 6.46 -11.67
N LYS A 112 5.47 5.47 -12.09
CA LYS A 112 6.83 5.69 -12.60
C LYS A 112 6.85 6.54 -13.88
N SER A 113 5.74 6.67 -14.59
CA SER A 113 5.63 7.62 -15.72
C SER A 113 5.72 9.09 -15.29
N PHE A 114 5.54 9.39 -14.00
CA PHE A 114 5.65 10.75 -13.45
C PHE A 114 6.94 10.95 -12.65
N LEU A 115 7.33 9.97 -11.83
CA LEU A 115 8.38 10.13 -10.83
C LEU A 115 9.68 9.38 -11.18
N GLY A 116 9.69 8.60 -12.26
CA GLY A 116 10.75 7.62 -12.51
C GLY A 116 10.70 6.46 -11.52
N HIS A 117 11.79 5.69 -11.46
CA HIS A 117 11.94 4.56 -10.56
C HIS A 117 12.83 4.94 -9.38
N SER A 118 12.24 5.14 -8.21
CA SER A 118 12.93 5.53 -6.97
C SER A 118 13.74 4.41 -6.29
N MET A 119 13.92 3.26 -6.94
CA MET A 119 14.45 2.03 -6.34
C MET A 119 13.60 1.53 -5.15
N ALA A 120 14.15 1.50 -3.93
CA ALA A 120 13.52 0.90 -2.75
C ALA A 120 12.15 1.51 -2.38
N PRO A 121 11.93 2.83 -2.44
CA PRO A 121 10.65 3.45 -2.10
C PRO A 121 9.57 3.33 -3.19
N ALA A 122 9.85 2.68 -4.33
CA ALA A 122 8.97 2.71 -5.50
C ALA A 122 7.56 2.16 -5.24
N SER A 123 7.39 1.20 -4.33
CA SER A 123 6.07 0.73 -3.91
C SER A 123 5.40 1.62 -2.87
N GLY A 124 6.18 2.41 -2.12
CA GLY A 124 5.66 3.52 -1.33
C GLY A 124 5.03 4.60 -2.21
N ASP A 125 5.65 4.93 -3.34
CA ASP A 125 5.10 5.88 -4.30
C ASP A 125 3.75 5.38 -4.87
N GLN A 126 3.67 4.08 -5.19
CA GLN A 126 2.44 3.42 -5.62
C GLN A 126 1.35 3.49 -4.53
N LEU A 127 1.71 3.19 -3.27
CA LEU A 127 0.78 3.20 -2.15
C LEU A 127 0.20 4.59 -1.91
N VAL A 128 1.05 5.62 -1.79
CA VAL A 128 0.59 7.00 -1.55
C VAL A 128 -0.31 7.48 -2.70
N THR A 129 0.00 7.08 -3.94
CA THR A 129 -0.85 7.39 -5.10
C THR A 129 -2.22 6.72 -5.00
N ALA A 130 -2.28 5.44 -4.62
CA ALA A 130 -3.55 4.72 -4.41
C ALA A 130 -4.41 5.38 -3.31
N LEU A 131 -3.80 5.83 -2.21
CA LEU A 131 -4.49 6.60 -1.17
C LEU A 131 -5.01 7.95 -1.72
N GLY A 132 -4.25 8.57 -2.62
CA GLY A 132 -4.66 9.76 -3.37
C GLY A 132 -5.90 9.51 -4.24
N THR A 133 -6.00 8.34 -4.87
CA THR A 133 -7.19 7.93 -5.66
C THR A 133 -8.44 7.95 -4.80
N TRP A 134 -8.46 7.35 -3.61
CA TRP A 134 -9.65 7.41 -2.73
C TRP A 134 -9.93 8.80 -2.17
N ASN A 135 -8.93 9.67 -2.08
CA ASN A 135 -9.15 11.06 -1.68
C ASN A 135 -9.74 11.93 -2.79
N LYS A 136 -9.45 11.62 -4.07
CA LYS A 136 -9.77 12.49 -5.22
C LYS A 136 -10.77 11.90 -6.21
N GLY A 137 -10.95 10.58 -6.24
CA GLY A 137 -11.77 9.88 -7.24
C GLY A 137 -11.06 9.77 -8.59
N ILE A 138 -9.71 9.81 -8.60
CA ILE A 138 -8.92 9.84 -9.84
C ILE A 138 -7.85 8.75 -9.78
N ILE A 139 -7.84 7.85 -10.77
CA ILE A 139 -6.68 7.00 -11.07
C ILE A 139 -5.88 7.73 -12.15
N PRO A 140 -4.60 8.07 -11.90
CA PRO A 140 -3.80 8.79 -12.86
C PRO A 140 -3.49 7.93 -14.09
N ARG A 141 -3.44 8.55 -15.26
CA ARG A 141 -2.98 7.90 -16.50
C ARG A 141 -1.50 7.53 -16.48
N ILE A 142 -1.09 6.68 -17.41
CA ILE A 142 0.32 6.50 -17.78
C ILE A 142 0.71 7.65 -18.72
N ARG A 143 1.41 8.65 -18.18
CA ARG A 143 1.66 9.94 -18.86
C ARG A 143 2.69 9.89 -20.00
N SER A 144 3.57 8.89 -19.99
CA SER A 144 4.80 8.85 -20.79
C SER A 144 4.64 8.18 -22.16
N THR A 145 3.43 7.84 -22.58
CA THR A 145 3.14 7.26 -23.89
C THR A 145 1.75 7.69 -24.35
N ASP A 146 1.56 7.78 -25.67
CA ASP A 146 0.27 8.07 -26.29
C ASP A 146 -0.42 6.82 -26.85
N ASN A 147 0.32 5.70 -26.95
CA ASN A 147 -0.21 4.42 -27.46
C ASN A 147 0.33 3.23 -26.63
N ILE A 148 -0.42 2.13 -26.66
CA ILE A 148 -0.02 0.84 -26.10
C ILE A 148 0.87 0.12 -27.14
N ALA A 149 1.95 -0.52 -26.70
CA ALA A 149 2.83 -1.26 -27.59
C ALA A 149 2.22 -2.61 -27.99
N GLU A 150 2.49 -3.08 -29.21
CA GLU A 150 1.92 -4.32 -29.78
C GLU A 150 2.23 -5.60 -28.98
N ASP A 151 3.29 -5.59 -28.17
CA ASP A 151 3.74 -6.71 -27.34
C ASP A 151 3.22 -6.66 -25.89
N VAL A 152 2.20 -5.83 -25.64
CA VAL A 152 1.44 -5.75 -24.38
C VAL A 152 0.19 -6.63 -24.50
N TYR A 153 -0.06 -7.45 -23.48
CA TYR A 153 -1.29 -8.24 -23.39
C TYR A 153 -2.36 -7.44 -22.65
N ASP A 154 -3.39 -6.97 -23.35
CA ASP A 154 -4.41 -6.10 -22.77
C ASP A 154 -5.86 -6.55 -23.04
N ASP A 155 -6.08 -7.78 -23.51
CA ASP A 155 -7.43 -8.35 -23.76
C ASP A 155 -8.40 -8.18 -22.58
N ASN A 156 -7.88 -8.21 -21.34
CA ASN A 156 -8.65 -8.09 -20.09
C ASN A 156 -8.26 -6.85 -19.27
N LEU A 157 -7.40 -5.99 -19.81
CA LEU A 157 -6.82 -4.84 -19.10
C LEU A 157 -7.27 -3.53 -19.75
N ASN A 158 -7.43 -2.51 -18.91
CA ASN A 158 -7.57 -1.13 -19.37
C ASN A 158 -6.31 -0.37 -18.96
N ILE A 159 -5.31 -0.36 -19.85
CA ILE A 159 -4.08 0.41 -19.65
C ILE A 159 -4.42 1.89 -19.83
N LEU A 160 -4.41 2.65 -18.73
CA LEU A 160 -4.97 4.00 -18.71
C LEU A 160 -4.07 5.01 -19.44
N LEU A 161 -4.47 5.43 -20.65
CA LEU A 161 -3.84 6.54 -21.39
C LEU A 161 -4.46 7.92 -21.04
N GLU A 162 -5.62 7.90 -20.38
CA GLU A 162 -6.32 9.05 -19.83
C GLU A 162 -6.63 8.84 -18.35
N ASP A 163 -6.82 9.94 -17.60
CA ASP A 163 -7.14 9.85 -16.18
C ASP A 163 -8.53 9.21 -16.02
N LYS A 164 -8.65 8.19 -15.19
CA LYS A 164 -9.95 7.57 -14.89
C LYS A 164 -10.57 8.27 -13.69
N ILE A 165 -11.68 8.96 -13.94
CA ILE A 165 -12.43 9.71 -12.93
C ILE A 165 -13.67 8.90 -12.55
N GLU A 166 -13.86 8.70 -11.24
CA GLU A 166 -14.99 7.99 -10.65
C GLU A 166 -15.38 8.65 -9.32
N ASP A 167 -16.47 8.19 -8.70
CA ASP A 167 -16.75 8.54 -7.30
C ASP A 167 -15.59 8.09 -6.39
N LYS A 168 -15.30 8.88 -5.34
CA LYS A 168 -14.20 8.59 -4.39
C LYS A 168 -14.33 7.24 -3.70
N ASN A 169 -15.56 6.76 -3.55
CA ASN A 169 -15.89 5.48 -2.93
C ASN A 169 -16.16 4.37 -3.96
N HIS A 170 -15.99 4.63 -5.27
CA HIS A 170 -16.22 3.63 -6.31
C HIS A 170 -15.28 2.42 -6.19
N PHE A 171 -13.98 2.68 -6.02
CA PHE A 171 -12.98 1.62 -5.91
C PHE A 171 -12.89 1.10 -4.47
N SER A 172 -13.14 -0.19 -4.31
CA SER A 172 -13.05 -0.92 -3.03
C SER A 172 -11.61 -1.28 -2.67
N ALA A 173 -10.75 -1.53 -3.67
CA ALA A 173 -9.36 -1.93 -3.42
C ALA A 173 -8.40 -1.59 -4.57
N ALA A 174 -7.12 -1.54 -4.25
CA ALA A 174 -6.02 -1.40 -5.17
C ALA A 174 -5.01 -2.55 -5.00
N PHE A 175 -4.44 -3.01 -6.10
CA PHE A 175 -3.33 -3.97 -6.11
C PHE A 175 -2.05 -3.24 -6.49
N LEU A 176 -1.06 -3.23 -5.59
CA LEU A 176 0.25 -2.67 -5.88
C LEU A 176 1.16 -3.81 -6.33
N ASN A 177 1.70 -3.73 -7.54
CA ASN A 177 2.62 -4.74 -8.06
C ASN A 177 4.05 -4.20 -8.13
N ALA A 178 5.00 -4.97 -7.63
CA ALA A 178 6.41 -4.61 -7.64
C ALA A 178 7.32 -5.82 -7.92
N LYS A 179 8.37 -5.57 -8.70
CA LYS A 179 9.41 -6.56 -9.01
C LYS A 179 10.79 -5.93 -8.83
N GLY A 180 11.80 -6.76 -8.70
CA GLY A 180 13.19 -6.36 -8.60
C GLY A 180 14.13 -7.47 -9.05
N PHE A 181 15.39 -7.11 -9.29
CA PHE A 181 16.43 -8.07 -9.63
C PHE A 181 16.64 -9.11 -8.52
N GLY A 182 17.23 -10.26 -8.86
CA GLY A 182 17.42 -11.37 -7.94
C GLY A 182 16.18 -12.24 -7.74
N GLY A 183 15.17 -12.08 -8.62
CA GLY A 183 13.89 -12.74 -8.50
C GLY A 183 13.10 -12.28 -7.28
N ASN A 184 13.07 -10.98 -7.02
CA ASN A 184 12.26 -10.40 -5.95
C ASN A 184 10.94 -9.93 -6.54
N ASN A 185 9.83 -10.54 -6.11
CA ASN A 185 8.49 -10.14 -6.54
C ASN A 185 7.62 -9.92 -5.31
N ALA A 186 6.85 -8.85 -5.32
CA ALA A 186 5.88 -8.57 -4.29
C ALA A 186 4.60 -7.97 -4.88
N SER A 187 3.46 -8.37 -4.33
CA SER A 187 2.18 -7.73 -4.59
C SER A 187 1.50 -7.43 -3.25
N ALA A 188 0.79 -6.32 -3.16
CA ALA A 188 0.04 -5.93 -1.98
C ALA A 188 -1.41 -5.63 -2.34
N LEU A 189 -2.33 -6.10 -1.50
CA LEU A 189 -3.73 -5.70 -1.53
C LEU A 189 -3.92 -4.55 -0.56
N ILE A 190 -4.50 -3.45 -1.03
CA ILE A 190 -4.85 -2.27 -0.23
C ILE A 190 -6.36 -2.07 -0.31
N LEU A 191 -7.05 -2.08 0.83
CA LEU A 191 -8.48 -1.77 0.89
C LEU A 191 -8.69 -0.27 1.09
N SER A 192 -9.75 0.24 0.47
CA SER A 192 -10.15 1.64 0.59
C SER A 192 -10.46 2.02 2.04
N PRO A 193 -10.46 3.32 2.39
CA PRO A 193 -10.93 3.79 3.69
C PRO A 193 -12.34 3.29 4.03
N GLU A 194 -13.23 3.19 3.04
CA GLU A 194 -14.63 2.81 3.28
C GLU A 194 -14.75 1.33 3.65
N ILE A 195 -14.19 0.44 2.82
CA ILE A 195 -14.16 -1.00 3.12
C ILE A 195 -13.45 -1.25 4.46
N SER A 196 -12.36 -0.55 4.74
CA SER A 196 -11.65 -0.68 6.01
C SER A 196 -12.53 -0.30 7.21
N LYS A 197 -13.31 0.77 7.10
CA LYS A 197 -14.25 1.18 8.16
C LYS A 197 -15.43 0.22 8.29
N GLU A 198 -15.94 -0.33 7.19
CA GLU A 198 -16.98 -1.35 7.22
C GLU A 198 -16.52 -2.60 7.98
N LEU A 199 -15.32 -3.10 7.68
CA LEU A 199 -14.72 -4.24 8.39
C LEU A 199 -14.54 -3.94 9.88
N LEU A 200 -14.12 -2.73 10.24
CA LEU A 200 -14.02 -2.33 11.66
C LEU A 200 -15.37 -2.27 12.35
N LYS A 201 -16.41 -1.76 11.69
CA LYS A 201 -17.79 -1.75 12.22
C LYS A 201 -18.34 -3.15 12.42
N GLN A 202 -17.95 -4.11 11.58
CA GLN A 202 -18.33 -5.52 11.73
C GLN A 202 -17.57 -6.19 12.89
N LYS A 203 -16.29 -5.85 13.08
CA LYS A 203 -15.42 -6.48 14.09
C LYS A 203 -15.62 -5.91 15.49
N HIS A 204 -15.90 -4.62 15.63
CA HIS A 204 -15.92 -3.91 16.92
C HIS A 204 -17.34 -3.50 17.35
N SER A 205 -17.53 -3.34 18.66
CA SER A 205 -18.83 -2.93 19.20
C SER A 205 -19.24 -1.52 18.72
N LYS A 206 -20.55 -1.28 18.60
CA LYS A 206 -21.11 0.04 18.25
C LYS A 206 -20.62 1.16 19.19
N ASN A 207 -20.49 0.87 20.48
CA ASN A 207 -19.99 1.83 21.46
C ASN A 207 -18.52 2.22 21.19
N LYS A 208 -17.67 1.22 20.89
CA LYS A 208 -16.27 1.46 20.54
C LYS A 208 -16.13 2.29 19.27
N MET A 209 -16.94 2.00 18.25
CA MET A 209 -16.95 2.79 17.01
C MET A 209 -17.41 4.23 17.24
N LYS A 210 -18.40 4.46 18.11
CA LYS A 210 -18.86 5.82 18.46
C LYS A 210 -17.77 6.64 19.16
N ILE A 211 -17.03 6.02 20.08
CA ILE A 211 -15.89 6.67 20.77
C ILE A 211 -14.80 7.01 19.74
N TYR A 212 -14.47 6.06 18.86
CA TYR A 212 -13.52 6.26 17.78
C TYR A 212 -13.90 7.45 16.90
N GLU A 213 -15.14 7.53 16.44
CA GLU A 213 -15.61 8.62 15.56
C GLU A 213 -15.44 10.00 16.21
N SER A 214 -15.68 10.10 17.51
CA SER A 214 -15.43 11.34 18.28
C SER A 214 -13.95 11.71 18.30
N ASN A 215 -13.07 10.76 18.61
CA ASN A 215 -11.62 11.02 18.71
C ASN A 215 -10.98 11.27 17.34
N ALA A 216 -11.45 10.57 16.31
CA ALA A 216 -10.96 10.70 14.94
C ALA A 216 -11.19 12.10 14.38
N GLN A 217 -12.31 12.74 14.73
CA GLN A 217 -12.58 14.11 14.31
C GLN A 217 -11.54 15.09 14.87
N GLU A 218 -11.13 14.94 16.14
CA GLU A 218 -10.10 15.78 16.74
C GLU A 218 -8.72 15.54 16.08
N ALA A 219 -8.35 14.27 15.86
CA ALA A 219 -7.11 13.91 15.19
C ALA A 219 -7.04 14.47 13.77
N LYS A 220 -8.16 14.41 13.02
CA LYS A 220 -8.28 15.02 11.69
C LYS A 220 -8.05 16.52 11.70
N VAL A 221 -8.67 17.26 12.62
CA VAL A 221 -8.46 18.71 12.74
C VAL A 221 -7.00 19.03 13.04
N LYS A 222 -6.34 18.27 13.92
CA LYS A 222 -4.90 18.42 14.21
C LYS A 222 -4.03 18.14 12.97
N ALA A 223 -4.33 17.08 12.22
CA ALA A 223 -3.61 16.74 11.00
C ALA A 223 -3.76 17.81 9.91
N GLU A 224 -4.97 18.34 9.70
CA GLU A 224 -5.24 19.43 8.76
C GLU A 224 -4.52 20.72 9.17
N ARG A 225 -4.51 21.04 10.46
CA ARG A 225 -3.76 22.18 11.00
C ARG A 225 -2.27 22.01 10.75
N HIS A 226 -1.71 20.83 11.05
CA HIS A 226 -0.30 20.53 10.77
C HIS A 226 0.02 20.68 9.28
N ASN A 227 -0.80 20.12 8.39
CA ASN A 227 -0.63 20.27 6.94
C ASN A 227 -0.62 21.74 6.50
N LYS A 228 -1.51 22.59 7.06
CA LYS A 228 -1.50 24.04 6.80
C LYS A 228 -0.22 24.73 7.28
N TYR A 229 0.43 24.26 8.34
CA TYR A 229 1.76 24.75 8.74
C TYR A 229 2.85 24.32 7.76
N CYS A 230 2.84 23.06 7.34
CA CYS A 230 3.80 22.52 6.37
C CYS A 230 3.71 23.24 5.02
N LEU A 231 2.50 23.56 4.54
CA LEU A 231 2.30 24.35 3.31
C LEU A 231 2.88 25.77 3.38
N LYS A 232 3.14 26.29 4.59
CA LYS A 232 3.82 27.57 4.83
C LYS A 232 5.34 27.39 5.03
N GLY A 233 5.88 26.20 4.80
CA GLY A 233 7.30 25.87 5.03
C GLY A 233 7.65 25.50 6.48
N ASN A 234 6.67 25.39 7.39
CA ASN A 234 6.92 25.07 8.79
C ASN A 234 6.81 23.55 9.03
N TYR A 235 7.87 22.81 8.66
CA TYR A 235 7.88 21.35 8.71
C TYR A 235 8.10 20.75 10.11
N ASN A 236 8.67 21.53 11.05
CA ASN A 236 9.03 21.07 12.40
C ASN A 236 9.77 19.73 12.39
N VAL A 237 10.83 19.63 11.58
CA VAL A 237 11.63 18.41 11.43
C VAL A 237 12.17 17.98 12.79
N VAL A 238 11.88 16.74 13.17
CA VAL A 238 12.31 16.17 14.45
C VAL A 238 13.68 15.53 14.26
N TYR A 239 14.73 16.16 14.80
CA TYR A 239 16.08 15.61 14.89
C TYR A 239 16.57 15.65 16.34
N LYS A 240 16.60 14.48 16.98
CA LYS A 240 16.82 14.32 18.42
C LYS A 240 18.16 13.64 18.72
N PHE A 241 19.25 14.28 18.33
CA PHE A 241 20.60 13.72 18.54
C PHE A 241 20.95 13.67 20.02
N ASN A 242 21.31 12.50 20.52
CA ASN A 242 21.64 12.23 21.93
C ASN A 242 20.53 12.63 22.94
N GLU A 243 19.27 12.74 22.53
CA GLU A 243 18.16 13.00 23.45
C GLU A 243 17.71 11.69 24.13
N ASN A 244 17.55 11.70 25.46
CA ASN A 244 17.03 10.57 26.25
C ASN A 244 17.78 9.24 26.06
N VAL A 245 19.09 9.28 25.79
CA VAL A 245 19.93 8.08 25.64
C VAL A 245 19.93 7.27 26.93
N LEU A 246 19.58 5.99 26.84
CA LEU A 246 19.65 5.04 27.95
C LEU A 246 21.00 4.30 27.90
N GLN A 247 21.69 4.20 29.03
CA GLN A 247 23.02 3.58 29.16
C GLN A 247 22.96 2.17 29.78
N GLY A 248 21.76 1.62 30.00
CA GLY A 248 21.55 0.24 30.43
C GLY A 248 21.66 0.03 31.94
N GLU A 249 22.79 0.38 32.55
CA GLU A 249 23.14 0.01 33.93
C GLU A 249 22.17 0.56 34.98
N THR A 250 21.70 1.80 34.82
CA THR A 250 20.77 2.46 35.77
C THR A 250 19.38 2.71 35.17
N ASP A 251 19.23 2.47 33.87
CA ASP A 251 18.02 2.81 33.12
C ASP A 251 17.13 1.59 32.85
N VAL A 252 17.63 0.38 33.11
CA VAL A 252 16.91 -0.88 32.89
C VAL A 252 16.67 -1.57 34.21
N LYS A 253 15.42 -1.95 34.48
CA LYS A 253 15.09 -2.87 35.58
C LYS A 253 14.55 -4.16 35.00
N LEU A 254 15.18 -5.27 35.37
CA LEU A 254 14.85 -6.61 34.90
C LEU A 254 14.25 -7.45 36.03
N SER A 255 13.17 -8.16 35.74
CA SER A 255 12.64 -9.23 36.58
C SER A 255 12.41 -10.50 35.76
N LYS A 256 12.09 -11.63 36.40
CA LYS A 256 11.84 -12.91 35.70
C LYS A 256 10.68 -12.86 34.70
N GLY A 257 9.81 -11.86 34.76
CA GLY A 257 8.61 -11.77 33.90
C GLY A 257 8.52 -10.50 33.06
N GLU A 258 9.33 -9.49 33.33
CA GLU A 258 9.24 -8.19 32.66
C GLU A 258 10.57 -7.45 32.64
N ILE A 259 10.69 -6.53 31.70
CA ILE A 259 11.76 -5.53 31.65
C ILE A 259 11.14 -4.14 31.55
N SER A 260 11.60 -3.21 32.37
CA SER A 260 11.16 -1.81 32.35
C SER A 260 12.33 -0.89 31.99
N LEU A 261 12.03 0.16 31.24
CA LEU A 261 13.01 1.14 30.75
C LEU A 261 12.67 2.51 31.32
N LYS A 262 13.67 3.24 31.81
CA LYS A 262 13.50 4.62 32.28
C LYS A 262 12.92 5.50 31.16
N GLY A 263 11.94 6.32 31.52
CA GLY A 263 11.24 7.20 30.58
C GLY A 263 10.09 6.54 29.80
N TYR A 264 9.91 5.21 29.90
CA TYR A 264 8.81 4.50 29.27
C TYR A 264 7.78 4.06 30.31
N LYS A 265 6.50 4.37 30.05
CA LYS A 265 5.40 4.09 30.99
C LYS A 265 5.11 2.59 31.12
N ASN A 266 5.23 1.84 30.03
CA ASN A 266 4.84 0.42 29.99
C ASN A 266 6.09 -0.47 30.08
N SER A 267 6.03 -1.51 30.91
CA SER A 267 7.02 -2.58 30.89
C SER A 267 6.81 -3.52 29.70
N ILE A 268 7.88 -4.18 29.26
CA ILE A 268 7.85 -5.20 28.23
C ILE A 268 7.70 -6.55 28.94
N ASN A 269 6.62 -7.26 28.63
CA ASN A 269 6.38 -8.60 29.17
C ASN A 269 7.28 -9.62 28.47
N LEU A 270 8.04 -10.40 29.26
CA LEU A 270 8.98 -11.41 28.77
C LEU A 270 8.36 -12.81 28.69
N LYS A 271 7.17 -13.02 29.25
CA LYS A 271 6.44 -14.28 29.12
C LYS A 271 5.76 -14.32 27.75
N LYS A 272 5.91 -15.44 27.03
CA LYS A 272 5.20 -15.68 25.78
C LYS A 272 3.69 -15.55 26.01
N LYS A 273 3.03 -14.75 25.16
CA LYS A 273 1.58 -14.83 24.96
C LYS A 273 1.24 -16.08 24.14
#